data_AF-A0A0R3RAA1-F1
#
_entry.id   AF-A0A0R3RAA1-F1
#
_cell.length_a   1.000
_cell.length_b   1.000
_cell.length_c   1.000
_cell.angle_alpha   90.00
_cell.angle_beta   90.00
_cell.angle_gamma   90.00
#
_symmetry.space_group_name_H-M   'P 1'
#
loop_
_entity.id
_entity.type
_entity.pdbx_description
1 polymer ?
#
loop_
_entity_poly.entity_id
_entity_poly.type
_entity_poly.pdbx_seq_one_letter_code
_entity_poly.pdbx_strand_id
1 'polypeptide(L)'
;MTDHSKVCRYCLSDDETSEWLAPCKCIGTMKWVHLSCFEQWLSFAPYAMKYSCAICSYVYRRQWKLKSYKNWHWPQFHLRITDLLGIYFDITLTYRIYRYFPRCLDNRVTFFLYASYLLLWKLVVLSRIRLNFYSNIVYDIITSICSSKVLDAL
;
A
#
# COMPACT_ATOMS: atom_id res chain seq x y z
N MET A 1 40.87 -11.73 19.88
CA MET A 1 39.92 -12.05 18.81
C MET A 1 38.53 -11.79 19.36
N THR A 2 38.03 -10.56 19.28
CA THR A 2 36.67 -10.23 19.73
C THR A 2 35.74 -10.50 18.58
N ASP A 3 35.19 -11.72 18.55
CA ASP A 3 34.13 -12.08 17.62
C ASP A 3 32.91 -11.22 17.95
N HIS A 4 32.61 -10.24 17.10
CA HIS A 4 31.40 -9.43 17.23
C HIS A 4 30.22 -10.28 16.77
N SER A 5 29.79 -11.20 17.63
CA SER A 5 28.62 -12.04 17.39
C SER A 5 27.44 -11.15 17.02
N LYS A 6 26.77 -11.48 15.92
CA LYS A 6 25.56 -10.79 15.50
C LYS A 6 24.49 -11.10 16.55
N VAL A 7 24.05 -10.10 17.28
CA VAL A 7 22.98 -10.22 18.28
C VAL A 7 21.74 -9.50 17.78
N CYS A 8 20.58 -10.13 17.90
CA CYS A 8 19.31 -9.55 17.50
C CYS A 8 18.91 -8.42 18.44
N ARG A 9 18.61 -7.23 17.88
CA ARG A 9 18.21 -6.04 18.66
C ARG A 9 16.95 -6.23 19.52
N TYR A 10 16.05 -7.14 19.17
CA TYR A 10 14.76 -7.30 19.86
C TYR A 10 14.75 -8.43 20.90
N CYS A 11 15.28 -9.61 20.56
CA CYS A 11 15.29 -10.76 21.47
C CYS A 11 16.63 -10.95 22.20
N LEU A 12 17.66 -10.17 21.84
CA LEU A 12 19.00 -10.22 22.43
C LEU A 12 19.69 -11.60 22.33
N SER A 13 19.22 -12.44 21.41
CA SER A 13 19.80 -13.76 21.10
C SER A 13 20.70 -13.69 19.87
N ASP A 14 21.73 -14.53 19.84
CA ASP A 14 22.66 -14.77 18.73
C ASP A 14 22.27 -16.00 17.89
N ASP A 15 21.05 -16.52 18.06
CA ASP A 15 20.55 -17.71 17.36
C ASP A 15 20.72 -17.59 15.83
N GLU A 16 21.61 -18.42 15.29
CA GLU A 16 21.97 -18.48 13.87
C GLU A 16 20.92 -19.20 13.01
N THR A 17 20.00 -19.96 13.62
CA THR A 17 19.03 -20.77 12.87
C THR A 17 17.92 -19.94 12.22
N SER A 18 17.75 -18.69 12.65
CA SER A 18 16.71 -17.80 12.17
C SER A 18 17.22 -16.85 11.07
N GLU A 19 16.33 -16.49 10.15
CA GLU A 19 16.67 -15.61 9.02
C GLU A 19 17.03 -14.21 9.53
N TRP A 20 18.25 -13.75 9.27
CA TRP A 20 18.72 -12.43 9.67
C TRP A 20 18.35 -11.36 8.65
N LEU A 21 18.01 -10.18 9.13
CA LEU A 21 17.66 -9.00 8.35
C LEU A 21 18.40 -7.77 8.91
N ALA A 22 18.87 -6.91 8.02
CA ALA A 22 19.40 -5.58 8.32
C ALA A 22 18.48 -4.49 7.75
N PRO A 23 17.37 -4.15 8.42
CA PRO A 23 16.34 -3.28 7.85
C PRO A 23 16.81 -1.81 7.71
N CYS A 24 17.87 -1.41 8.40
CA CYS A 24 18.35 -0.03 8.40
C CYS A 24 19.87 0.07 8.49
N LYS A 25 20.38 1.28 8.24
CA LYS A 25 21.81 1.61 8.26
C LYS A 25 22.35 1.97 9.66
N CYS A 26 21.79 1.38 10.71
CA CYS A 26 22.35 1.56 12.06
C CYS A 26 23.75 0.95 12.15
N ILE A 27 24.56 1.39 13.11
CA ILE A 27 25.94 0.95 13.30
C ILE A 27 25.99 -0.11 14.40
N GLY A 28 26.98 -1.02 14.33
CA GLY A 28 27.20 -2.05 15.34
C GLY A 28 26.16 -3.17 15.31
N THR A 29 25.84 -3.72 16.48
CA THR A 29 24.87 -4.81 16.66
C THR A 29 23.42 -4.36 16.43
N MET A 30 23.13 -3.06 16.57
CA MET A 30 21.78 -2.48 16.45
C MET A 30 21.14 -2.58 15.06
N LYS A 31 21.91 -2.95 14.03
CA LYS A 31 21.40 -3.16 12.67
C LYS A 31 20.85 -4.56 12.44
N TRP A 32 21.26 -5.55 13.23
CA TRP A 32 20.91 -6.95 13.02
C TRP A 32 19.66 -7.32 13.80
N VAL A 33 18.68 -7.90 13.10
CA VAL A 33 17.44 -8.41 13.68
C VAL A 33 17.06 -9.72 13.01
N HIS A 34 16.42 -10.62 13.73
CA HIS A 34 15.76 -11.76 13.11
C HIS A 34 14.52 -11.28 12.35
N LEU A 35 14.24 -11.90 11.20
CA LEU A 35 13.08 -11.59 10.36
C LEU A 35 11.78 -11.72 11.15
N SER A 36 11.63 -12.80 11.91
CA SER A 36 10.46 -13.06 12.76
C SER A 36 10.29 -12.00 13.86
N CYS A 37 11.38 -11.65 14.56
CA CYS A 37 11.35 -10.60 15.58
C CYS A 37 10.99 -9.23 14.99
N PHE A 38 11.48 -8.92 13.79
CA PHE A 38 11.15 -7.66 13.12
C PHE A 38 9.71 -7.62 12.61
N GLU A 39 9.20 -8.71 12.04
CA GLU A 39 7.78 -8.84 11.64
C GLU A 39 6.85 -8.72 12.84
N GLN A 40 7.20 -9.35 13.97
CA GLN A 40 6.47 -9.21 15.23
C GLN A 40 6.55 -7.77 15.76
N TRP A 41 7.71 -7.12 15.72
CA TRP A 41 7.81 -5.71 16.12
C TRP A 41 6.94 -4.80 15.23
N LEU A 42 6.91 -5.04 13.91
CA LEU A 42 6.09 -4.28 12.96
C LEU A 42 4.58 -4.41 13.21
N SER A 43 4.11 -5.50 13.83
CA SER A 43 2.67 -5.66 14.12
C SER A 43 2.23 -4.67 15.21
N PHE A 44 3.05 -4.45 16.23
CA PHE A 44 2.76 -3.56 17.37
C PHE A 44 3.33 -2.13 17.23
N ALA A 45 4.28 -1.90 16.32
CA ALA A 45 4.91 -0.60 16.16
C ALA A 45 3.92 0.51 15.71
N PRO A 46 4.13 1.77 16.14
CA PRO A 46 3.39 2.92 15.60
C PRO A 46 3.55 3.06 14.08
N TYR A 47 2.54 3.61 13.41
CA TYR A 47 2.50 3.73 11.94
C TYR A 47 3.78 4.31 11.34
N ALA A 48 4.29 5.44 11.84
CA ALA A 48 5.51 6.07 11.34
C ALA A 48 6.75 5.16 11.43
N MET A 49 6.86 4.38 12.51
CA MET A 49 7.96 3.46 12.74
C MET A 49 7.88 2.19 11.88
N LYS A 50 6.71 1.88 11.30
CA LYS A 50 6.60 0.76 10.34
C LYS A 50 7.31 1.06 9.02
N TYR A 51 7.54 2.32 8.68
CA TYR A 51 8.13 2.72 7.40
C TYR A 51 9.55 3.26 7.54
N SER A 52 9.95 3.70 8.74
CA SER A 52 11.25 4.30 8.97
C SER A 52 11.84 3.90 10.31
N CYS A 53 13.16 3.80 10.38
CA CYS A 53 13.87 3.50 11.62
C CYS A 53 13.79 4.68 12.60
N ALA A 54 13.42 4.41 13.85
CA ALA A 54 13.33 5.43 14.89
C ALA A 54 14.69 6.03 15.32
N ILE A 55 15.81 5.37 15.02
CA ILE A 55 17.17 5.82 15.42
C ILE A 55 17.83 6.62 14.30
N CYS A 56 17.98 6.01 13.12
CA CYS A 56 18.71 6.62 12.01
C CYS A 56 17.82 7.24 10.93
N SER A 57 16.50 7.26 11.14
CA SER A 57 15.49 7.79 10.19
C SER A 57 15.53 7.16 8.79
N TYR A 58 16.22 6.03 8.63
CA TYR A 58 16.30 5.34 7.36
C TYR A 58 14.94 4.74 6.97
N VAL A 59 14.46 5.05 5.77
CA VAL A 59 13.22 4.49 5.21
C VAL A 59 13.46 3.05 4.79
N TYR A 60 12.68 2.12 5.34
CA TYR A 60 12.83 0.71 5.06
C TYR A 60 12.57 0.40 3.59
N ARG A 61 13.46 -0.35 2.96
CA ARG A 61 13.28 -0.82 1.59
C ARG A 61 12.27 -1.98 1.60
N ARG A 62 11.18 -1.85 0.86
CA ARG A 62 10.12 -2.87 0.76
C ARG A 62 10.02 -3.37 -0.67
N GLN A 63 9.79 -4.67 -0.82
CA GLN A 63 9.48 -5.29 -2.11
C GLN A 63 8.18 -6.07 -2.00
N TRP A 64 7.33 -5.91 -3.01
CA TRP A 64 6.16 -6.77 -3.17
C TRP A 64 6.61 -8.06 -3.84
N LYS A 65 6.32 -9.18 -3.18
CA LYS A 65 6.52 -10.51 -3.74
C LYS A 65 5.20 -11.25 -3.78
N LEU A 66 4.99 -12.01 -4.86
CA LEU A 66 3.85 -12.90 -4.98
C LEU A 66 3.94 -13.96 -3.88
N LYS A 67 2.87 -14.18 -3.13
CA LYS A 67 2.78 -15.32 -2.22
C LYS A 67 2.77 -16.60 -3.05
N SER A 68 3.23 -17.71 -2.48
CA SER A 68 2.98 -19.02 -3.07
C SER A 68 1.47 -19.29 -3.12
N TYR A 69 1.02 -20.02 -4.15
CA TYR A 69 -0.41 -20.28 -4.42
C TYR A 69 -1.16 -20.87 -3.21
N LYS A 70 -0.48 -21.65 -2.35
CA LYS A 70 -1.09 -22.24 -1.14
C LYS A 70 -1.50 -21.20 -0.09
N ASN A 71 -0.81 -20.05 -0.07
CA ASN A 71 -1.04 -18.99 0.90
C ASN A 71 -1.94 -17.87 0.33
N TRP A 72 -2.51 -18.08 -0.86
CA TRP A 72 -3.51 -17.18 -1.41
C TRP A 72 -4.80 -17.42 -0.66
N HIS A 73 -5.39 -16.35 -0.16
CA HIS A 73 -6.71 -16.37 0.42
C HIS A 73 -7.62 -15.46 -0.39
N TRP A 74 -8.92 -15.57 -0.14
CA TRP A 74 -9.87 -14.64 -0.72
C TRP A 74 -9.80 -13.29 0.03
N PRO A 75 -9.83 -12.15 -0.68
CA PRO A 75 -9.87 -10.84 -0.03
C PRO A 75 -11.22 -10.67 0.68
N GLN A 76 -11.20 -10.08 1.87
CA GLN A 76 -12.42 -9.83 2.66
C GLN A 76 -13.08 -8.54 2.19
N PHE A 77 -13.90 -8.63 1.14
CA PHE A 77 -14.67 -7.48 0.66
C PHE A 77 -15.82 -7.15 1.61
N HIS A 78 -15.67 -6.07 2.38
CA HIS A 78 -16.75 -5.47 3.16
C HIS A 78 -17.56 -4.45 2.32
N LEU A 79 -18.01 -4.85 1.13
CA LEU A 79 -18.79 -3.99 0.24
C LEU A 79 -20.26 -3.96 0.68
N ARG A 80 -20.80 -2.77 0.93
CA ARG A 80 -22.24 -2.57 1.18
C ARG A 80 -22.99 -2.33 -0.13
N ILE A 81 -24.31 -2.50 -0.11
CA ILE A 81 -25.18 -2.19 -1.27
C ILE A 81 -25.02 -0.73 -1.70
N THR A 82 -24.87 0.20 -0.76
CA THR A 82 -24.60 1.61 -1.02
C THR A 82 -23.32 1.83 -1.82
N ASP A 83 -22.29 1.02 -1.56
CA ASP A 83 -21.00 1.13 -2.23
C ASP A 83 -21.11 0.63 -3.67
N LEU A 84 -21.84 -0.48 -3.89
CA LEU A 84 -22.13 -1.01 -5.22
C LEU A 84 -22.92 -0.01 -6.08
N LEU A 85 -23.95 0.61 -5.50
CA LEU A 85 -24.70 1.68 -6.17
C LEU A 85 -23.81 2.87 -6.50
N GLY A 86 -22.89 3.22 -5.61
CA GLY A 86 -21.89 4.26 -5.84
C GLY A 86 -20.95 3.95 -7.00
N ILE A 87 -20.39 2.73 -7.05
CA ILE A 87 -19.51 2.27 -8.14
C ILE A 87 -20.27 2.29 -9.48
N TYR A 88 -21.51 1.80 -9.48
CA TYR A 88 -22.35 1.83 -10.69
C TYR A 88 -22.61 3.26 -11.17
N PHE A 89 -22.91 4.18 -10.24
CA PHE A 89 -23.08 5.59 -10.58
C PHE A 89 -21.79 6.21 -11.16
N ASP A 90 -20.63 5.93 -10.55
CA ASP A 90 -19.34 6.42 -11.02
C ASP A 90 -19.00 5.89 -12.44
N ILE A 91 -19.26 4.61 -12.70
CA ILE A 91 -19.06 3.97 -14.01
C ILE A 91 -19.98 4.60 -15.06
N THR A 92 -21.28 4.76 -14.74
CA THR A 92 -22.25 5.33 -15.69
C THR A 92 -21.93 6.79 -16.02
N LEU A 93 -21.52 7.58 -15.02
CA LEU A 93 -21.09 8.97 -15.21
C LEU A 93 -19.84 9.04 -16.11
N THR A 94 -18.84 8.20 -15.86
CA THR A 94 -17.61 8.12 -16.67
C THR A 94 -17.88 7.67 -18.10
N TYR A 95 -18.72 6.65 -18.28
CA TYR A 95 -19.11 6.15 -19.60
C TYR A 95 -19.84 7.21 -20.43
N ARG A 96 -20.76 7.97 -19.80
CA ARG A 96 -21.44 9.10 -20.47
C ARG A 96 -20.46 10.20 -20.86
N ILE A 97 -19.45 10.50 -20.06
CA ILE A 97 -18.41 11.46 -20.46
C ILE A 97 -17.70 10.98 -21.72
N TYR A 98 -17.19 9.75 -21.71
CA TYR A 98 -16.42 9.20 -22.81
C TYR A 98 -17.21 9.14 -24.13
N ARG A 99 -18.47 8.69 -24.07
CA ARG A 99 -19.31 8.53 -25.27
C ARG A 99 -19.76 9.86 -25.90
N TYR A 100 -19.97 10.89 -25.08
CA TYR A 100 -20.46 12.20 -25.55
C TYR A 100 -19.33 13.20 -25.86
N PHE A 101 -18.07 12.85 -25.52
CA PHE A 101 -16.86 13.60 -25.88
C PHE A 101 -16.81 14.01 -27.38
N PRO A 102 -17.14 13.13 -28.36
CA PRO A 102 -16.99 13.46 -29.78
C PRO A 102 -17.92 14.58 -30.29
N ARG A 103 -18.98 14.94 -29.56
CA ARG A 103 -19.93 16.01 -29.94
C ARG A 103 -19.63 17.37 -29.30
N CYS A 104 -18.50 17.51 -28.61
CA CYS A 104 -18.18 18.75 -27.87
C CYS A 104 -17.71 19.91 -28.75
N LEU A 105 -17.36 19.66 -30.02
CA LEU A 105 -16.78 20.67 -30.92
C LEU A 105 -17.80 21.38 -31.82
N ASP A 106 -19.09 21.04 -31.71
CA ASP A 106 -20.11 21.53 -32.64
C ASP A 106 -20.68 22.91 -32.24
N ASN A 107 -20.71 23.23 -30.94
CA ASN A 107 -21.34 24.46 -30.46
C ASN A 107 -20.65 25.03 -29.19
N ARG A 108 -20.55 26.36 -29.05
CA ARG A 108 -19.87 26.96 -27.88
C ARG A 108 -20.61 26.66 -26.56
N VAL A 109 -21.93 26.59 -26.60
CA VAL A 109 -22.75 26.26 -25.42
C VAL A 109 -22.56 24.81 -24.99
N THR A 110 -22.44 23.86 -25.93
CA THR A 110 -22.22 22.45 -25.61
C THR A 110 -20.84 22.22 -25.00
N PHE A 111 -19.84 23.01 -25.41
CA PHE A 111 -18.52 23.02 -24.77
C PHE A 111 -18.58 23.43 -23.29
N PHE A 112 -19.24 24.55 -22.95
CA PHE A 112 -19.34 25.00 -21.55
C PHE A 112 -20.13 24.02 -20.67
N LEU A 113 -21.22 23.46 -21.18
CA LEU A 113 -21.99 22.42 -20.47
C LEU A 113 -21.14 21.17 -20.21
N TYR A 114 -20.38 20.72 -21.20
CA TYR A 114 -19.50 19.55 -21.05
C TYR A 114 -18.33 19.82 -20.09
N ALA A 115 -17.73 21.01 -20.15
CA ALA A 115 -16.71 21.43 -19.19
C ALA A 115 -17.24 21.43 -17.76
N SER A 116 -18.46 21.96 -17.53
CA SER A 116 -19.10 21.92 -16.20
C SER A 116 -19.36 20.48 -15.72
N TYR A 117 -19.77 19.59 -16.63
CA TYR A 117 -20.01 18.18 -16.34
C TYR A 117 -18.72 17.42 -16.01
N LEU A 118 -17.62 17.68 -16.73
CA LEU A 118 -16.29 17.16 -16.42
C LEU A 118 -15.79 17.65 -15.06
N LEU A 119 -16.02 18.92 -14.73
CA LEU A 119 -15.66 19.48 -13.42
C LEU A 119 -16.46 18.80 -12.30
N LEU A 120 -17.76 18.60 -12.48
CA LEU A 120 -18.59 17.87 -11.52
C LEU A 120 -18.13 16.41 -11.37
N TRP A 121 -17.83 15.72 -12.46
CA TRP A 121 -17.27 14.37 -12.42
C TRP A 121 -15.93 14.32 -11.67
N LYS A 122 -15.04 15.28 -11.91
CA LYS A 122 -13.78 15.42 -11.17
C LYS A 122 -14.03 15.65 -9.68
N LEU A 123 -15.04 16.43 -9.30
CA LEU A 123 -15.35 16.67 -7.89
C LEU A 123 -15.93 15.42 -7.20
N VAL A 124 -16.70 14.61 -7.90
CA VAL A 124 -17.40 13.44 -7.32
C VAL A 124 -16.52 12.19 -7.39
N VAL A 125 -16.09 11.78 -8.58
CA VAL A 125 -15.39 10.51 -8.84
C VAL A 125 -13.91 10.59 -8.43
N LEU A 126 -13.25 11.72 -8.70
CA LEU A 126 -11.88 11.97 -8.23
C LEU A 126 -11.85 12.63 -6.84
N SER A 127 -12.95 12.57 -6.08
CA SER A 127 -12.95 12.97 -4.68
C SER A 127 -11.95 12.13 -3.88
N ARG A 128 -11.32 12.73 -2.87
CA ARG A 128 -10.41 11.99 -1.96
C ARG A 128 -11.08 10.79 -1.30
N ILE A 129 -12.38 10.90 -1.02
CA ILE A 129 -13.17 9.83 -0.40
C ILE A 129 -13.26 8.62 -1.34
N ARG A 130 -13.66 8.84 -2.61
CA ARG A 130 -13.75 7.77 -3.61
C ARG A 130 -12.39 7.17 -3.93
N LEU A 131 -11.36 8.00 -4.10
CA LEU A 131 -9.99 7.53 -4.34
C LEU A 131 -9.47 6.66 -3.19
N ASN A 132 -9.68 7.06 -1.93
CA ASN A 132 -9.31 6.24 -0.79
C ASN A 132 -10.09 4.92 -0.74
N PHE A 133 -11.39 4.96 -1.05
CA PHE A 133 -12.22 3.75 -1.13
C PHE A 133 -11.69 2.76 -2.18
N TYR A 134 -11.43 3.22 -3.41
CA TYR A 134 -10.86 2.38 -4.46
C TYR A 134 -9.44 1.91 -4.10
N SER A 135 -8.62 2.76 -3.49
CA SER A 135 -7.28 2.40 -3.02
C SER A 135 -7.32 1.30 -1.97
N ASN A 136 -8.30 1.30 -1.06
CA ASN A 136 -8.45 0.25 -0.06
C ASN A 136 -8.87 -1.08 -0.69
N ILE A 137 -9.83 -1.07 -1.63
CA ILE A 137 -10.21 -2.27 -2.39
C ILE A 137 -8.98 -2.87 -3.09
N VAL A 138 -8.21 -2.04 -3.77
CA VAL A 138 -6.99 -2.46 -4.46
C VAL A 138 -5.96 -3.00 -3.45
N TYR A 139 -5.79 -2.36 -2.30
CA TYR A 139 -4.90 -2.82 -1.24
C TYR A 139 -5.31 -4.19 -0.69
N ASP A 140 -6.60 -4.43 -0.45
CA ASP A 140 -7.11 -5.72 0.03
C ASP A 140 -6.87 -6.84 -0.99
N ILE A 141 -7.08 -6.55 -2.28
CA ILE A 141 -6.78 -7.50 -3.38
C ILE A 141 -5.28 -7.78 -3.44
N ILE A 142 -4.44 -6.74 -3.40
CA ILE A 142 -2.98 -6.87 -3.48
C ILE A 142 -2.47 -7.68 -2.29
N THR A 143 -2.91 -7.40 -1.08
CA THR A 143 -2.46 -8.14 0.12
C THR A 143 -2.97 -9.58 0.17
N SER A 144 -4.06 -9.90 -0.53
CA SER A 144 -4.55 -11.27 -0.71
C SER A 144 -3.57 -12.16 -1.49
N ILE A 145 -2.95 -11.58 -2.52
CA ILE A 145 -2.11 -12.30 -3.50
C ILE A 145 -0.61 -12.09 -3.23
N CYS A 146 -0.24 -10.91 -2.76
CA CYS A 146 1.12 -10.47 -2.56
C CYS A 146 1.41 -10.21 -1.07
N SER A 147 2.67 -10.37 -0.67
CA SER A 147 3.18 -9.90 0.61
C SER A 147 4.28 -8.87 0.40
N SER A 148 4.28 -7.83 1.23
CA SER A 148 5.37 -6.85 1.28
C SER A 148 6.43 -7.37 2.26
N LYS A 149 7.60 -7.77 1.76
CA LYS A 149 8.76 -8.09 2.60
C LYS A 149 9.71 -6.90 2.68
N VAL A 150 10.27 -6.64 3.88
CA VAL A 150 11.36 -5.67 4.06
C VAL A 150 12.67 -6.32 3.61
N LEU A 151 13.49 -5.52 2.92
CA LEU A 151 14.78 -5.89 2.39
C LEU A 151 15.91 -5.32 3.24
N ASP A 152 17.09 -5.93 3.11
CA ASP A 152 18.32 -5.39 3.67
C ASP A 152 18.64 -4.01 3.10
N ALA A 153 19.18 -3.15 3.95
CA ALA A 153 19.61 -1.79 3.64
C ALA A 153 21.04 -1.70 3.06
N LEU A 154 21.62 -2.84 2.65
CA LEU A 154 22.95 -2.98 2.06
C LEU A 154 23.14 -2.06 0.84
#